data_AF-A0A961T2Z5-F1
#
_entry.id   AF-A0A961T2Z5-F1
#
_cell.length_a   1.000
_cell.length_b   1.000
_cell.length_c   1.000
_cell.angle_alpha   90.00
_cell.angle_beta   90.00
_cell.angle_gamma   90.00
#
_symmetry.space_group_name_H-M   'P 1'
#
loop_
_entity.id
_entity.type
_entity.pdbx_description
1 polymer ?
#
loop_
_entity_poly.entity_id
_entity_poly.type
_entity_poly.pdbx_seq_one_letter_code
_entity_poly.pdbx_strand_id
1 'polypeptide(L)'
;MANDPNKPSVPGVKRTEAAMAAGGGNISYVRTEMVPSAPAPATSSGPIAWIRENLFSSISNTILTLLAIFIVYIIVPPLVKFVFIDAVWTGADRTACATEQQGGIQPNGWFGACWAYVGAYSERFIYGRYPDAELWRVNLTAVLFFGGLIPLLIPSAPFKRENIIFMAIVFPIAALILLTGGHFDLNGFLPTGFLLQEGLVKFWVDYVILSAVVIGIAAGIARLSDKDPMPSIRGMAIVMAAIAVVMILFGIDFGLEHVPTDRWGGLLVTMVIAVTGIAFSLPIGIVLALGRRSKMPIVRFVSVIFIEFWRGVPLITVLFMSSVMLPLFLPEGVTFDKLLRALVGVAMFASAYMAEVVRGGLQAIPKGQFEGAMALGLN
;
A
#
# COMPACT_ATOMS: atom_id res chain seq x y z
N MET A 1 -19.54 0.05 -33.89
CA MET A 1 -20.67 -0.10 -32.95
C MET A 1 -21.92 -0.33 -33.78
N ALA A 2 -22.55 -1.48 -33.60
CA ALA A 2 -23.75 -1.92 -34.30
C ALA A 2 -25.01 -1.27 -33.71
N ASN A 3 -26.01 -1.04 -34.57
CA ASN A 3 -27.29 -0.38 -34.29
C ASN A 3 -28.11 -1.08 -33.18
N ASP A 4 -28.55 -0.30 -32.20
CA ASP A 4 -29.61 -0.69 -31.26
C ASP A 4 -30.99 -0.27 -31.85
N PRO A 5 -31.94 -1.21 -32.05
CA PRO A 5 -33.25 -0.91 -32.64
C PRO A 5 -34.24 -0.15 -31.74
N ASN A 6 -33.91 0.15 -30.48
CA ASN A 6 -34.88 0.60 -29.48
C ASN A 6 -34.76 2.07 -29.02
N LYS A 7 -34.35 2.98 -29.91
CA LYS A 7 -34.34 4.42 -29.59
C LYS A 7 -35.72 5.06 -29.90
N PRO A 8 -36.39 5.71 -28.93
CA PRO A 8 -37.72 6.29 -29.13
C PRO A 8 -37.70 7.45 -30.15
N SER A 9 -38.66 7.44 -31.07
CA SER A 9 -38.84 8.45 -32.13
C SER A 9 -39.24 9.81 -31.54
N VAL A 10 -38.42 10.84 -31.78
CA VAL A 10 -38.72 12.23 -31.38
C VAL A 10 -39.86 12.78 -32.25
N PRO A 11 -41.01 13.19 -31.69
CA PRO A 11 -42.11 13.73 -32.47
C PRO A 11 -41.85 15.21 -32.77
N GLY A 12 -41.40 15.51 -34.00
CA GLY A 12 -41.18 16.90 -34.42
C GLY A 12 -40.99 17.14 -35.92
N VAL A 13 -40.82 16.10 -36.73
CA VAL A 13 -40.44 16.23 -38.15
C VAL A 13 -41.63 15.95 -39.09
N LYS A 14 -42.79 16.54 -38.82
CA LYS A 14 -43.95 16.49 -39.75
C LYS A 14 -44.40 17.86 -40.25
N ARG A 15 -43.72 18.96 -39.86
CA ARG A 15 -44.15 20.32 -40.22
C ARG A 15 -43.38 20.96 -41.38
N THR A 16 -42.36 20.28 -41.92
CA THR A 16 -41.48 20.84 -42.97
C THR A 16 -41.73 20.25 -44.37
N GLU A 17 -42.46 19.15 -44.51
CA GLU A 17 -42.71 18.55 -45.83
C GLU A 17 -43.73 19.33 -46.68
N ALA A 18 -44.63 20.10 -46.05
CA ALA A 18 -45.64 20.88 -46.77
C ALA A 18 -45.13 22.20 -47.37
N ALA A 19 -43.90 22.64 -47.05
CA ALA A 19 -43.34 23.91 -47.53
C ALA A 19 -42.38 23.76 -48.73
N MET A 20 -42.07 22.53 -49.17
CA MET A 20 -41.10 22.28 -50.24
C MET A 20 -41.70 22.01 -51.63
N ALA A 21 -43.03 22.08 -51.78
CA ALA A 21 -43.72 21.77 -53.04
C ALA A 21 -44.00 22.99 -53.95
N ALA A 22 -43.50 24.18 -53.63
CA ALA A 22 -43.71 25.36 -54.47
C ALA A 22 -42.50 26.28 -54.46
N GLY A 23 -41.71 26.25 -55.53
CA GLY A 23 -40.65 27.23 -55.78
C GLY A 23 -39.38 26.60 -56.34
N GLY A 24 -39.29 26.57 -57.67
CA GLY A 24 -38.11 26.15 -58.40
C GLY A 24 -36.90 27.02 -58.03
N GLY A 25 -35.91 26.38 -57.42
CA GLY A 25 -34.58 26.89 -57.21
C GLY A 25 -33.68 25.70 -56.96
N ASN A 26 -32.92 25.30 -57.98
CA ASN A 26 -31.93 24.24 -57.85
C ASN A 26 -30.84 24.75 -56.89
N ILE A 27 -31.01 24.53 -55.59
CA ILE A 27 -30.02 24.84 -54.56
C ILE A 27 -28.85 23.89 -54.73
N SER A 28 -27.98 24.25 -55.68
CA SER A 28 -26.75 23.57 -56.13
C SER A 28 -25.77 23.17 -55.01
N TYR A 29 -26.04 23.54 -53.76
CA TYR A 29 -25.16 23.35 -52.61
C TYR A 29 -25.65 22.32 -51.59
N VAL A 30 -26.80 21.66 -51.81
CA VAL A 30 -27.30 20.62 -50.90
C VAL A 30 -27.06 19.24 -51.50
N ARG A 31 -26.13 18.49 -50.89
CA ARG A 31 -25.74 17.14 -51.32
C ARG A 31 -26.84 16.13 -51.00
N THR A 32 -27.28 15.35 -51.98
CA THR A 32 -28.34 14.35 -51.85
C THR A 32 -27.85 12.97 -51.42
N GLU A 33 -26.53 12.72 -51.48
CA GLU A 33 -25.92 11.43 -51.12
C GLU A 33 -24.84 11.60 -50.03
N MET A 34 -24.87 10.72 -49.02
CA MET A 34 -23.87 10.69 -47.96
C MET A 34 -22.50 10.29 -48.52
N VAL A 35 -21.46 11.06 -48.18
CA VAL A 35 -20.07 10.73 -48.53
C VAL A 35 -19.68 9.42 -47.83
N PRO A 36 -19.05 8.44 -48.51
CA PRO A 36 -18.50 7.28 -47.85
C PRO A 36 -17.46 7.71 -46.81
N SER A 37 -17.45 7.10 -45.62
CA SER A 37 -16.53 7.47 -44.55
C SER A 37 -15.09 7.27 -45.02
N ALA A 38 -14.35 8.37 -45.20
CA ALA A 38 -12.92 8.32 -45.44
C ALA A 38 -12.19 7.97 -44.13
N PRO A 39 -11.07 7.22 -44.19
CA PRO A 39 -10.23 7.02 -43.01
C PRO A 39 -9.73 8.37 -42.49
N ALA A 40 -9.58 8.48 -41.18
CA ALA A 40 -9.06 9.69 -40.55
C ALA A 40 -7.69 10.03 -41.15
N PRO A 41 -7.40 11.32 -41.41
CA PRO A 41 -6.08 11.76 -41.85
C PRO A 41 -4.98 11.16 -40.97
N ALA A 42 -3.87 10.73 -41.55
CA ALA A 42 -2.76 10.10 -40.82
C ALA A 42 -2.15 11.01 -39.72
N THR A 43 -2.41 12.32 -39.78
CA THR A 43 -2.01 13.31 -38.78
C THR A 43 -2.94 13.41 -37.57
N SER A 44 -4.12 12.78 -37.64
CA SER A 44 -5.19 12.81 -36.62
C SER A 44 -5.43 11.45 -35.96
N SER A 45 -4.66 10.43 -36.33
CA SER A 45 -4.72 9.11 -35.70
C SER A 45 -3.36 8.41 -35.75
N GLY A 46 -3.15 7.45 -34.85
CA GLY A 46 -1.92 6.65 -34.81
C GLY A 46 -0.75 7.28 -34.03
N PRO A 47 0.45 6.69 -34.11
CA PRO A 47 1.59 7.05 -33.25
C PRO A 47 2.06 8.49 -33.41
N ILE A 48 2.00 9.03 -34.63
CA ILE A 48 2.46 10.40 -34.93
C ILE A 48 1.52 11.43 -34.31
N ALA A 49 0.20 11.22 -34.41
CA ALA A 49 -0.80 12.05 -33.75
C ALA A 49 -0.60 12.02 -32.22
N TRP A 50 -0.37 10.81 -31.66
CA TRP A 50 -0.09 10.64 -30.24
C TRP A 50 1.15 11.42 -29.78
N ILE A 51 2.26 11.33 -30.52
CA ILE A 51 3.51 12.06 -30.20
C ILE A 51 3.24 13.58 -30.20
N ARG A 52 2.55 14.08 -31.22
CA ARG A 52 2.26 15.52 -31.31
C ARG A 52 1.35 15.99 -30.18
N GLU A 53 0.32 15.22 -29.84
CA GLU A 53 -0.65 15.58 -28.79
C GLU A 53 -0.07 15.44 -27.37
N ASN A 54 0.77 14.44 -27.12
CA ASN A 54 1.26 14.15 -25.77
C ASN A 54 2.63 14.77 -25.48
N LEU A 55 3.55 14.80 -26.45
CA LEU A 55 4.92 15.27 -26.24
C LEU A 55 5.15 16.71 -26.73
N PHE A 56 4.46 17.13 -27.80
CA PHE A 56 4.71 18.41 -28.47
C PHE A 56 3.46 19.29 -28.62
N SER A 57 2.48 19.14 -27.72
CA SER A 57 1.18 19.85 -27.82
C SER A 57 1.27 21.35 -27.55
N SER A 58 2.30 21.81 -26.86
CA SER A 58 2.55 23.21 -26.57
C SER A 58 4.05 23.52 -26.60
N ILE A 59 4.41 24.80 -26.61
CA ILE A 59 5.82 25.22 -26.52
C ILE A 59 6.45 24.75 -25.21
N SER A 60 5.72 24.86 -24.09
CA SER A 60 6.18 24.37 -22.78
C SER A 60 6.40 22.86 -22.78
N ASN A 61 5.46 22.09 -23.35
CA ASN A 61 5.60 20.63 -23.46
C ASN A 61 6.76 20.25 -24.39
N THR A 62 6.94 20.98 -25.49
CA THR A 62 8.09 20.78 -26.39
C THR A 62 9.41 21.00 -25.66
N ILE A 63 9.55 22.09 -24.90
CA ILE A 63 10.75 22.38 -24.11
C ILE A 63 10.98 21.30 -23.05
N LEU A 64 9.94 20.90 -22.31
CA LEU A 64 10.03 19.85 -21.29
C LEU A 64 10.42 18.50 -21.90
N THR A 65 9.85 18.15 -23.05
CA THR A 65 10.19 16.93 -23.80
C THR A 65 11.64 16.94 -24.25
N LEU A 66 12.12 18.05 -24.83
CA LEU A 66 13.52 18.16 -25.26
C LEU A 66 14.48 18.10 -24.07
N LEU A 67 14.15 18.75 -22.95
CA LEU A 67 14.93 18.68 -21.72
C LEU A 67 14.95 17.25 -21.15
N ALA A 68 13.81 16.56 -21.13
CA ALA A 68 13.72 15.18 -20.67
C ALA A 68 14.56 14.23 -21.55
N ILE A 69 14.49 14.39 -22.88
CA ILE A 69 15.33 13.64 -23.82
C ILE A 69 16.82 13.92 -23.57
N PHE A 70 17.19 15.18 -23.34
CA PHE A 70 18.57 15.55 -23.02
C PHE A 70 19.04 14.92 -21.70
N ILE A 71 18.22 14.93 -20.65
CA ILE A 71 18.51 14.28 -19.36
C ILE A 71 18.69 12.76 -19.54
N VAL A 72 17.79 12.12 -20.30
CA VAL A 72 17.88 10.70 -20.63
C VAL A 72 19.19 10.41 -21.39
N TYR A 73 19.55 11.26 -22.35
CA TYR A 73 20.77 11.13 -23.13
C TYR A 73 22.05 11.26 -22.30
N ILE A 74 22.08 12.10 -21.26
CA ILE A 74 23.27 12.23 -20.39
C ILE A 74 23.33 11.15 -19.31
N ILE A 75 22.21 10.57 -18.88
CA ILE A 75 22.17 9.58 -17.78
C ILE A 75 22.23 8.15 -18.30
N VAL A 76 21.40 7.81 -19.30
CA VAL A 76 21.18 6.41 -19.69
C VAL A 76 22.41 5.79 -20.35
N PRO A 77 23.11 6.41 -21.32
CA PRO A 77 24.28 5.80 -21.94
C PRO A 77 25.42 5.52 -20.93
N PRO A 78 25.82 6.45 -20.03
CA PRO A 78 26.80 6.12 -18.99
C PRO A 78 26.33 5.03 -18.04
N LEU A 79 25.04 5.00 -17.68
CA LEU A 79 24.48 3.96 -16.83
C LEU A 79 24.53 2.59 -17.51
N VAL A 80 24.11 2.49 -18.78
CA VAL A 80 24.18 1.24 -19.55
C VAL A 80 25.63 0.78 -19.71
N LYS A 81 26.54 1.73 -19.95
CA LYS A 81 27.97 1.43 -20.01
C LYS A 81 28.48 0.85 -18.69
N PHE A 82 28.16 1.48 -17.56
CA PHE A 82 28.53 1.00 -16.23
C PHE A 82 27.92 -0.37 -15.88
N VAL A 83 26.61 -0.55 -16.10
CA VAL A 83 25.87 -1.74 -15.64
C VAL A 83 26.11 -2.96 -16.52
N PHE A 84 26.31 -2.78 -17.83
CA PHE A 84 26.33 -3.88 -18.79
C PHE A 84 27.62 -3.97 -19.62
N ILE A 85 28.12 -2.85 -20.15
CA ILE A 85 29.23 -2.86 -21.13
C ILE A 85 30.58 -3.06 -20.43
N ASP A 86 30.86 -2.23 -19.44
CA ASP A 86 32.10 -2.26 -18.68
C ASP A 86 32.00 -3.19 -17.47
N ALA A 87 30.91 -3.96 -17.29
CA ALA A 87 30.66 -4.73 -16.08
C ALA A 87 31.40 -6.07 -16.02
N VAL A 88 31.76 -6.49 -14.80
CA VAL A 88 32.41 -7.78 -14.53
C VAL A 88 31.37 -8.78 -14.02
N TRP A 89 31.07 -9.78 -14.84
CA TRP A 89 30.03 -10.77 -14.58
C TRP A 89 30.47 -11.92 -13.65
N THR A 90 31.74 -12.32 -13.73
CA THR A 90 32.28 -13.46 -12.99
C THR A 90 33.67 -13.13 -12.45
N GLY A 91 34.00 -13.62 -11.26
CA GLY A 91 35.31 -13.42 -10.62
C GLY A 91 35.44 -14.26 -9.37
N ALA A 92 36.65 -14.70 -9.04
CA ALA A 92 36.91 -15.50 -7.85
C ALA A 92 36.93 -14.66 -6.57
N ASP A 93 37.36 -13.40 -6.65
CA ASP A 93 37.47 -12.49 -5.52
C ASP A 93 37.30 -11.02 -5.95
N ARG A 94 37.51 -10.09 -5.02
CA ARG A 94 37.38 -8.64 -5.27
C ARG A 94 38.34 -8.11 -6.33
N THR A 95 39.45 -8.80 -6.61
CA THR A 95 40.49 -8.31 -7.53
C THR A 95 40.00 -8.26 -8.97
N ALA A 96 39.01 -9.10 -9.30
CA ALA A 96 38.34 -9.11 -10.60
C ALA A 96 37.65 -7.77 -10.93
N CYS A 97 37.22 -7.02 -9.92
CA CYS A 97 36.51 -5.75 -10.07
C CYS A 97 37.31 -4.54 -9.59
N ALA A 98 38.49 -4.75 -9.00
CA ALA A 98 39.35 -3.68 -8.52
C ALA A 98 40.29 -3.23 -9.64
N THR A 99 40.63 -1.93 -9.66
CA THR A 99 41.64 -1.41 -10.58
C THR A 99 43.05 -1.82 -10.16
N GLU A 100 44.03 -1.76 -11.08
CA GLU A 100 45.44 -2.02 -10.76
C GLU A 100 45.94 -1.18 -9.57
N GLN A 101 45.54 0.11 -9.48
CA GLN A 101 45.83 0.96 -8.31
C GLN A 101 45.20 0.46 -6.99
N GLN A 102 44.09 -0.27 -7.06
CA GLN A 102 43.42 -0.89 -5.92
C GLN A 102 43.92 -2.34 -5.66
N GLY A 103 44.92 -2.81 -6.41
CA GLY A 103 45.46 -4.16 -6.33
C GLY A 103 44.63 -5.20 -7.08
N GLY A 104 43.92 -4.80 -8.14
CA GLY A 104 43.14 -5.68 -9.00
C GLY A 104 43.65 -5.77 -10.45
N ILE A 105 42.80 -6.28 -11.34
CA ILE A 105 43.13 -6.60 -12.73
C ILE A 105 42.60 -5.55 -13.71
N GLN A 106 41.66 -4.70 -13.28
CA GLN A 106 41.02 -3.72 -14.17
C GLN A 106 41.94 -2.52 -14.45
N PRO A 107 41.89 -1.94 -15.65
CA PRO A 107 42.76 -0.81 -15.99
C PRO A 107 42.46 0.41 -15.11
N ASN A 108 43.47 1.25 -14.89
CA ASN A 108 43.31 2.47 -14.10
C ASN A 108 42.30 3.42 -14.76
N GLY A 109 41.31 3.89 -14.01
CA GLY A 109 40.18 4.68 -14.51
C GLY A 109 38.97 3.86 -14.97
N TRP A 110 39.02 2.54 -14.85
CA TRP A 110 37.86 1.68 -15.05
C TRP A 110 36.78 1.92 -13.99
N PHE A 111 35.53 2.00 -14.42
CA PHE A 111 34.36 2.18 -13.57
C PHE A 111 33.19 1.39 -14.14
N GLY A 112 33.03 0.16 -13.68
CA GLY A 112 31.97 -0.76 -14.09
C GLY A 112 31.31 -1.46 -12.90
N ALA A 113 30.13 -2.03 -13.12
CA ALA A 113 29.42 -2.81 -12.10
C ALA A 113 30.12 -4.14 -11.84
N CYS A 114 30.22 -4.53 -10.56
CA CYS A 114 30.78 -5.81 -10.15
C CYS A 114 29.68 -6.82 -9.85
N TRP A 115 29.17 -7.50 -10.87
CA TRP A 115 28.15 -8.54 -10.71
C TRP A 115 28.69 -9.81 -10.07
N ALA A 116 29.99 -10.08 -10.19
CA ALA A 116 30.65 -11.19 -9.48
C ALA A 116 30.44 -11.11 -7.95
N TYR A 117 30.56 -9.91 -7.37
CA TYR A 117 30.26 -9.67 -5.96
C TYR A 117 28.78 -9.88 -5.66
N VAL A 118 27.89 -9.34 -6.51
CA VAL A 118 26.45 -9.47 -6.32
C VAL A 118 26.01 -10.94 -6.36
N GLY A 119 26.57 -11.75 -7.27
CA GLY A 119 26.34 -13.18 -7.35
C GLY A 119 26.80 -13.91 -6.08
N ALA A 120 28.02 -13.63 -5.62
CA ALA A 120 28.60 -14.26 -4.42
C ALA A 120 27.86 -13.93 -3.12
N TYR A 121 27.23 -12.75 -3.02
CA TYR A 121 26.49 -12.30 -1.83
C TYR A 121 24.96 -12.29 -2.03
N SER A 122 24.46 -12.86 -3.13
CA SER A 122 23.04 -12.85 -3.50
C SER A 122 22.13 -13.41 -2.40
N GLU A 123 22.51 -14.56 -1.82
CA GLU A 123 21.80 -15.17 -0.70
C GLU A 123 21.79 -14.26 0.53
N ARG A 124 22.90 -13.56 0.81
CA ARG A 124 22.98 -12.64 1.96
C ARG A 124 22.14 -11.38 1.76
N PHE A 125 21.92 -10.92 0.53
CA PHE A 125 20.99 -9.82 0.27
C PHE A 125 19.53 -10.21 0.49
N ILE A 126 19.17 -11.44 0.12
CA ILE A 126 17.81 -11.96 0.23
C ILE A 126 17.51 -12.39 1.68
N TYR A 127 18.36 -13.25 2.25
CA TYR A 127 18.13 -13.93 3.52
C TYR A 127 18.89 -13.29 4.70
N GLY A 128 19.94 -12.51 4.46
CA GLY A 128 20.71 -11.90 5.54
C GLY A 128 21.59 -12.90 6.29
N ARG A 129 21.42 -12.97 7.61
CA ARG A 129 22.10 -13.93 8.51
C ARG A 129 21.10 -14.97 9.06
N TYR A 130 20.01 -15.20 8.33
CA TYR A 130 19.02 -16.21 8.68
C TYR A 130 19.66 -17.59 8.62
N PRO A 131 19.40 -18.51 9.58
CA PRO A 131 20.01 -19.84 9.57
C PRO A 131 19.71 -20.61 8.29
N ASP A 132 20.75 -21.25 7.72
CA ASP A 132 20.65 -21.95 6.43
C ASP A 132 19.60 -23.08 6.45
N ALA A 133 19.49 -23.78 7.59
CA ALA A 133 18.49 -24.83 7.80
C ALA A 133 17.05 -24.31 7.75
N GLU A 134 16.84 -23.01 8.01
CA GLU A 134 15.51 -22.40 8.17
C GLU A 134 15.12 -21.48 7.01
N LEU A 135 15.94 -21.40 5.95
CA LEU A 135 15.65 -20.59 4.75
C LEU A 135 14.34 -20.96 4.07
N TRP A 136 13.88 -22.20 4.24
CA TRP A 136 12.58 -22.66 3.73
C TRP A 136 11.42 -21.83 4.29
N ARG A 137 11.53 -21.27 5.52
CA ARG A 137 10.50 -20.42 6.12
C ARG A 137 10.38 -19.08 5.40
N VAL A 138 11.53 -18.51 5.03
CA VAL A 138 11.59 -17.26 4.24
C VAL A 138 11.03 -17.49 2.84
N ASN A 139 11.45 -18.59 2.20
CA ASN A 139 10.96 -18.97 0.87
C ASN A 139 9.45 -19.25 0.87
N LEU A 140 8.95 -19.99 1.87
CA LEU A 140 7.53 -20.25 2.03
C LEU A 140 6.74 -18.95 2.22
N THR A 141 7.25 -18.03 3.05
CA THR A 141 6.62 -16.72 3.25
C THR A 141 6.56 -15.92 1.94
N ALA A 142 7.62 -15.94 1.13
CA ALA A 142 7.64 -15.30 -0.18
C ALA A 142 6.64 -15.96 -1.15
N VAL A 143 6.58 -17.28 -1.19
CA VAL A 143 5.63 -18.04 -2.02
C VAL A 143 4.19 -17.72 -1.63
N LEU A 144 3.87 -17.69 -0.33
CA LEU A 144 2.54 -17.32 0.16
C LEU A 144 2.19 -15.87 -0.20
N PHE A 145 3.16 -14.94 -0.10
CA PHE A 145 2.95 -13.54 -0.46
C PHE A 145 2.65 -13.37 -1.96
N PHE A 146 3.53 -13.85 -2.83
CA PHE A 146 3.33 -13.71 -4.28
C PHE A 146 2.15 -14.55 -4.78
N GLY A 147 1.96 -15.73 -4.21
CA GLY A 147 0.83 -16.61 -4.49
C GLY A 147 -0.52 -16.00 -4.13
N GLY A 148 -0.60 -15.16 -3.08
CA GLY A 148 -1.80 -14.39 -2.76
C GLY A 148 -1.89 -13.05 -3.51
N LEU A 149 -0.77 -12.40 -3.81
CA LEU A 149 -0.73 -11.14 -4.53
C LEU A 149 -1.14 -11.29 -6.01
N ILE A 150 -0.65 -12.31 -6.71
CA ILE A 150 -0.90 -12.51 -8.14
C ILE A 150 -2.40 -12.65 -8.45
N PRO A 151 -3.17 -13.53 -7.78
CA PRO A 151 -4.61 -13.63 -8.00
C PRO A 151 -5.36 -12.36 -7.59
N LEU A 152 -4.84 -11.59 -6.64
CA LEU A 152 -5.46 -10.32 -6.23
C LEU A 152 -5.38 -9.27 -7.35
N LEU A 153 -4.28 -9.25 -8.09
CA LEU A 153 -4.04 -8.35 -9.23
C LEU A 153 -4.84 -8.74 -10.49
N ILE A 154 -5.29 -9.99 -10.60
CA ILE A 154 -6.09 -10.49 -11.72
C ILE A 154 -7.58 -10.22 -11.45
N PRO A 155 -8.27 -9.34 -12.19
CA PRO A 155 -9.67 -8.99 -11.90
C PRO A 155 -10.65 -10.17 -12.05
N SER A 156 -10.32 -11.14 -12.88
CA SER A 156 -11.15 -12.32 -13.20
C SER A 156 -10.90 -13.53 -12.30
N ALA A 157 -9.98 -13.45 -11.34
CA ALA A 157 -9.66 -14.58 -10.49
C ALA A 157 -10.85 -14.96 -9.58
N PRO A 158 -11.17 -16.27 -9.46
CA PRO A 158 -12.21 -16.74 -8.54
C PRO A 158 -11.79 -16.55 -7.07
N PHE A 159 -12.76 -16.53 -6.14
CA PHE A 159 -12.53 -16.43 -4.69
C PHE A 159 -11.73 -15.20 -4.23
N LYS A 160 -11.94 -14.06 -4.91
CA LYS A 160 -11.21 -12.82 -4.61
C LYS A 160 -11.42 -12.32 -3.19
N ARG A 161 -12.61 -12.50 -2.63
CA ARG A 161 -12.93 -12.08 -1.25
C ARG A 161 -12.10 -12.86 -0.24
N GLU A 162 -12.01 -14.17 -0.42
CA GLU A 162 -11.26 -15.09 0.42
C GLU A 162 -9.76 -14.77 0.32
N ASN A 163 -9.26 -14.50 -0.88
CA ASN A 163 -7.87 -14.09 -1.08
C ASN A 163 -7.54 -12.73 -0.42
N ILE A 164 -8.46 -11.77 -0.44
CA ILE A 164 -8.29 -10.50 0.29
C ILE A 164 -8.19 -10.77 1.80
N ILE A 165 -9.06 -11.62 2.36
CA ILE A 165 -9.02 -11.98 3.78
C ILE A 165 -7.71 -12.69 4.13
N PHE A 166 -7.27 -13.61 3.27
CA PHE A 166 -5.97 -14.27 3.41
C PHE A 166 -4.84 -13.23 3.45
N MET A 167 -4.74 -12.36 2.46
CA MET A 167 -3.65 -11.38 2.37
C MET A 167 -3.69 -10.30 3.46
N ALA A 168 -4.88 -9.87 3.90
CA ALA A 168 -5.01 -8.78 4.86
C ALA A 168 -4.91 -9.24 6.32
N ILE A 169 -5.28 -10.49 6.63
CA ILE A 169 -5.40 -10.97 8.01
C ILE A 169 -4.50 -12.19 8.24
N VAL A 170 -4.70 -13.26 7.46
CA VAL A 170 -4.04 -14.55 7.71
C VAL A 170 -2.54 -14.47 7.40
N PHE A 171 -2.19 -13.88 6.28
CA PHE A 171 -0.82 -13.80 5.78
C PHE A 171 0.12 -13.01 6.71
N PRO A 172 -0.21 -11.80 7.20
CA PRO A 172 0.67 -11.08 8.14
C PRO A 172 0.95 -11.86 9.42
N ILE A 173 -0.05 -12.56 9.96
CA ILE A 173 0.09 -13.38 11.17
C ILE A 173 0.96 -14.61 10.87
N ALA A 174 0.64 -15.33 9.79
CA ALA A 174 1.40 -16.51 9.37
C ALA A 174 2.85 -16.18 9.02
N ALA A 175 3.10 -15.05 8.35
CA ALA A 175 4.43 -14.56 8.04
C ALA A 175 5.23 -14.25 9.29
N LEU A 176 4.63 -13.58 10.29
CA LEU A 176 5.32 -13.34 11.57
C LEU A 176 5.68 -14.65 12.27
N ILE A 177 4.74 -15.60 12.37
CA ILE A 177 4.98 -16.91 12.99
C ILE A 177 6.08 -17.68 12.25
N LEU A 178 6.02 -17.76 10.92
CA LEU A 178 7.02 -18.46 10.10
C LEU A 178 8.41 -17.83 10.25
N LEU A 179 8.51 -16.50 10.24
CA LEU A 179 9.79 -15.83 10.24
C LEU A 179 10.44 -15.74 11.62
N THR A 180 9.67 -15.61 12.70
CA THR A 180 10.20 -15.56 14.07
C THR A 180 10.28 -16.93 14.73
N GLY A 181 9.52 -17.92 14.25
CA GLY A 181 9.37 -19.23 14.90
C GLY A 181 8.23 -19.29 15.92
N GLY A 182 7.37 -18.25 16.02
CA GLY A 182 6.14 -18.30 16.81
C GLY A 182 6.29 -18.26 18.33
N HIS A 183 7.52 -18.23 18.87
CA HIS A 183 7.79 -18.14 20.29
C HIS A 183 7.76 -16.68 20.75
N PHE A 184 6.58 -16.17 21.09
CA PHE A 184 6.44 -14.85 21.68
C PHE A 184 6.20 -14.96 23.19
N ASP A 185 7.14 -14.44 24.00
CA ASP A 185 7.00 -14.40 25.45
C ASP A 185 5.92 -13.38 25.86
N LEU A 186 4.70 -13.88 26.09
CA LEU A 186 3.57 -13.10 26.57
C LEU A 186 3.70 -12.86 28.09
N ASN A 187 4.40 -11.78 28.46
CA ASN A 187 4.51 -11.31 29.83
C ASN A 187 3.39 -10.33 30.19
N GLY A 188 3.03 -10.24 31.47
CA GLY A 188 1.96 -9.35 31.90
C GLY A 188 2.37 -7.89 31.80
N PHE A 189 1.51 -7.05 31.22
CA PHE A 189 1.83 -5.65 30.89
C PHE A 189 1.24 -4.62 31.87
N LEU A 190 0.35 -5.04 32.78
CA LEU A 190 -0.13 -4.16 33.86
C LEU A 190 0.73 -4.32 35.11
N PRO A 191 0.77 -3.30 36.00
CA PRO A 191 1.45 -3.37 37.28
C PRO A 191 0.67 -4.23 38.30
N THR A 192 0.18 -5.39 37.87
CA THR A 192 -0.51 -6.43 38.66
C THR A 192 0.47 -7.49 39.17
N GLY A 193 1.78 -7.28 39.02
CA GLY A 193 2.84 -8.21 39.47
C GLY A 193 2.84 -8.44 40.98
N PHE A 194 2.17 -7.58 41.76
CA PHE A 194 1.92 -7.80 43.18
C PHE A 194 0.80 -8.83 43.46
N LEU A 195 -0.07 -9.11 42.48
CA LEU A 195 -1.18 -10.08 42.58
C LEU A 195 -0.83 -11.42 41.94
N LEU A 196 -0.10 -11.41 40.83
CA LEU A 196 0.19 -12.59 40.03
C LEU A 196 1.66 -12.62 39.64
N GLN A 197 2.25 -13.80 39.68
CA GLN A 197 3.59 -14.03 39.17
C GLN A 197 3.62 -13.83 37.64
N GLU A 198 4.74 -13.31 37.12
CA GLU A 198 4.94 -13.14 35.68
C GLU A 198 4.77 -14.45 34.92
N GLY A 199 4.04 -14.39 33.80
CA GLY A 199 3.75 -15.53 32.95
C GLY A 199 2.39 -15.44 32.25
N LEU A 200 2.02 -16.52 31.54
CA LEU A 200 0.83 -16.58 30.68
C LEU A 200 -0.47 -16.24 31.43
N VAL A 201 -0.63 -16.71 32.66
CA VAL A 201 -1.83 -16.45 33.48
C VAL A 201 -1.97 -14.97 33.77
N LYS A 202 -0.88 -14.30 34.16
CA LYS A 202 -0.87 -12.85 34.41
C LYS A 202 -1.21 -12.08 33.14
N PHE A 203 -0.64 -12.46 31.99
CA PHE A 203 -0.96 -11.84 30.71
C PHE A 203 -2.45 -11.87 30.40
N TRP A 204 -3.10 -13.04 30.53
CA TRP A 204 -4.54 -13.17 30.26
C TRP A 204 -5.42 -12.39 31.25
N VAL A 205 -5.03 -12.33 32.52
CA VAL A 205 -5.74 -11.52 33.52
C VAL A 205 -5.62 -10.02 33.18
N ASP A 206 -4.40 -9.56 32.88
CA ASP A 206 -4.16 -8.17 32.47
C ASP A 206 -4.97 -7.82 31.20
N TYR A 207 -5.03 -8.76 30.26
CA TYR A 207 -5.81 -8.63 29.03
C TYR A 207 -7.31 -8.50 29.28
N VAL A 208 -7.88 -9.33 30.16
CA VAL A 208 -9.31 -9.28 30.51
C VAL A 208 -9.65 -7.97 31.21
N ILE A 209 -8.80 -7.52 32.14
CA ILE A 209 -8.97 -6.24 32.84
C ILE A 209 -8.95 -5.09 31.83
N LEU A 210 -7.95 -5.04 30.94
CA LEU A 210 -7.85 -4.02 29.91
C LEU A 210 -9.08 -4.03 28.99
N SER A 211 -9.53 -5.20 28.57
CA SER A 211 -10.72 -5.35 27.72
C SER A 211 -11.97 -4.79 28.41
N ALA A 212 -12.17 -5.09 29.70
CA ALA A 212 -13.28 -4.56 30.47
C ALA A 212 -13.22 -3.02 30.61
N VAL A 213 -12.03 -2.46 30.85
CA VAL A 213 -11.82 -1.01 30.92
C VAL A 213 -12.13 -0.34 29.58
N VAL A 214 -11.60 -0.87 28.47
CA VAL A 214 -11.79 -0.32 27.13
C VAL A 214 -13.25 -0.37 26.70
N ILE A 215 -13.95 -1.49 26.94
CA ILE A 215 -15.39 -1.62 26.68
C ILE A 215 -16.19 -0.67 27.59
N GLY A 216 -15.79 -0.54 28.86
CA GLY A 216 -16.42 0.37 29.82
C GLY A 216 -16.32 1.83 29.42
N ILE A 217 -15.16 2.28 28.95
CA ILE A 217 -14.94 3.63 28.41
C ILE A 217 -15.80 3.84 27.16
N ALA A 218 -15.81 2.88 26.23
CA ALA A 218 -16.60 2.96 25.00
C ALA A 218 -18.12 3.04 25.29
N ALA A 219 -18.59 2.32 26.31
CA ALA A 219 -19.96 2.40 26.79
C ALA A 219 -20.25 3.75 27.48
N GLY A 220 -19.32 4.24 28.30
CA GLY A 220 -19.43 5.53 28.98
C GLY A 220 -19.55 6.70 28.01
N ILE A 221 -18.70 6.73 26.97
CA ILE A 221 -18.75 7.75 25.91
C ILE A 221 -20.08 7.70 25.16
N ALA A 222 -20.59 6.49 24.85
CA ALA A 222 -21.87 6.33 24.17
C ALA A 222 -23.03 6.86 25.02
N ARG A 223 -23.05 6.55 26.32
CA ARG A 223 -24.04 7.06 27.27
C ARG A 223 -23.98 8.59 27.41
N LEU A 224 -22.79 9.16 27.46
CA LEU A 224 -22.58 10.62 27.50
C LEU A 224 -23.01 11.33 26.21
N SER A 225 -23.17 10.61 25.11
CA SER A 225 -23.57 11.16 23.81
C SER A 225 -25.06 10.92 23.49
N ASP A 226 -25.87 10.56 24.49
CA ASP A 226 -27.30 10.19 24.35
C ASP A 226 -27.56 9.14 23.26
N LYS A 227 -26.60 8.23 23.04
CA LYS A 227 -26.71 7.14 22.07
C LYS A 227 -26.76 5.79 22.77
N ASP A 228 -27.41 4.84 22.13
CA ASP A 228 -27.43 3.46 22.60
C ASP A 228 -25.98 2.93 22.74
N PRO A 229 -25.58 2.42 23.92
CA PRO A 229 -24.22 1.94 24.15
C PRO A 229 -23.95 0.58 23.51
N MET A 230 -25.00 -0.17 23.15
CA MET A 230 -24.91 -1.56 22.71
C MET A 230 -24.06 -1.75 21.44
N PRO A 231 -24.17 -0.91 20.38
CA PRO A 231 -23.31 -1.03 19.21
C PRO A 231 -21.84 -0.76 19.52
N SER A 232 -21.56 0.22 20.40
CA SER A 232 -20.19 0.56 20.84
C SER A 232 -19.57 -0.60 21.62
N ILE A 233 -20.32 -1.19 22.56
CA ILE A 233 -19.91 -2.36 23.33
C ILE A 233 -19.63 -3.55 22.41
N ARG A 234 -20.56 -3.89 21.51
CA ARG A 234 -20.41 -5.02 20.58
C ARG A 234 -19.20 -4.82 19.66
N GLY A 235 -19.03 -3.63 19.09
CA GLY A 235 -17.89 -3.31 18.24
C GLY A 235 -16.56 -3.48 18.97
N MET A 236 -16.45 -2.90 20.16
CA MET A 236 -15.22 -2.98 20.96
C MET A 236 -14.95 -4.41 21.46
N ALA A 237 -15.99 -5.15 21.86
CA ALA A 237 -15.86 -6.56 22.25
C ALA A 237 -15.37 -7.44 21.08
N ILE A 238 -15.84 -7.20 19.85
CA ILE A 238 -15.36 -7.91 18.66
C ILE A 238 -13.88 -7.61 18.40
N VAL A 239 -13.46 -6.34 18.53
CA VAL A 239 -12.05 -5.94 18.36
C VAL A 239 -11.17 -6.61 19.42
N MET A 240 -11.56 -6.56 20.69
CA MET A 240 -10.82 -7.23 21.76
C MET A 240 -10.85 -8.75 21.62
N ALA A 241 -11.92 -9.36 21.14
CA ALA A 241 -11.94 -10.80 20.84
C ALA A 241 -10.96 -11.14 19.69
N ALA A 242 -10.92 -10.33 18.63
CA ALA A 242 -10.00 -10.52 17.52
C ALA A 242 -8.54 -10.42 17.95
N ILE A 243 -8.19 -9.41 18.77
CA ILE A 243 -6.83 -9.28 19.33
C ILE A 243 -6.50 -10.48 20.23
N ALA A 244 -7.45 -10.96 21.04
CA ALA A 244 -7.24 -12.13 21.89
C ALA A 244 -6.91 -13.37 21.05
N VAL A 245 -7.64 -13.61 19.96
CA VAL A 245 -7.36 -14.72 19.03
C VAL A 245 -5.95 -14.62 18.46
N VAL A 246 -5.54 -13.43 18.01
CA VAL A 246 -4.17 -13.21 17.52
C VAL A 246 -3.12 -13.50 18.60
N MET A 247 -3.36 -13.03 19.83
CA MET A 247 -2.44 -13.28 20.96
C MET A 247 -2.37 -14.77 21.34
N ILE A 248 -3.49 -15.50 21.28
CA ILE A 248 -3.49 -16.96 21.47
C ILE A 248 -2.61 -17.61 20.40
N LEU A 249 -2.78 -17.24 19.13
CA LEU A 249 -1.99 -17.80 18.03
C LEU A 249 -0.49 -17.58 18.21
N PHE A 250 -0.09 -16.43 18.77
CA PHE A 250 1.32 -16.13 19.09
C PHE A 250 1.84 -16.82 20.36
N GLY A 251 0.96 -17.29 21.23
CA GLY A 251 1.33 -18.07 22.41
C GLY A 251 1.41 -19.58 22.15
N ILE A 252 1.10 -20.05 20.94
CA ILE A 252 1.22 -21.46 20.56
C ILE A 252 2.68 -21.75 20.22
N ASP A 253 3.25 -22.76 20.88
CA ASP A 253 4.54 -23.32 20.49
C ASP A 253 4.37 -24.22 19.26
N PHE A 254 4.96 -23.79 18.14
CA PHE A 254 4.94 -24.51 16.86
C PHE A 254 6.14 -25.46 16.70
N GLY A 255 7.03 -25.57 17.69
CA GLY A 255 8.26 -26.38 17.63
C GLY A 255 9.32 -25.82 16.68
N LEU A 256 9.20 -24.54 16.30
CA LEU A 256 10.08 -23.86 15.36
C LEU A 256 11.20 -23.12 16.07
N GLU A 257 12.45 -23.27 15.64
CA GLU A 257 13.59 -22.49 16.17
C GLU A 257 13.31 -20.98 16.11
N HIS A 258 13.56 -20.28 17.22
CA HIS A 258 13.40 -18.82 17.29
C HIS A 258 14.54 -18.11 16.56
N VAL A 259 14.19 -17.32 15.54
CA VAL A 259 15.18 -16.53 14.78
C VAL A 259 14.99 -15.04 15.07
N PRO A 260 15.97 -14.37 15.71
CA PRO A 260 15.83 -12.97 16.09
C PRO A 260 15.86 -12.06 14.85
N THR A 261 15.15 -10.93 14.92
CA THR A 261 14.91 -10.04 13.78
C THR A 261 16.17 -9.32 13.27
N ASP A 262 17.24 -9.24 14.08
CA ASP A 262 18.52 -8.62 13.73
C ASP A 262 19.35 -9.46 12.73
N ARG A 263 18.93 -10.71 12.52
CA ARG A 263 19.52 -11.64 11.55
C ARG A 263 18.79 -11.64 10.20
N TRP A 264 17.64 -10.98 10.10
CA TRP A 264 16.84 -11.02 8.88
C TRP A 264 17.46 -10.22 7.73
N GLY A 265 17.28 -10.71 6.50
CA GLY A 265 17.74 -10.05 5.28
C GLY A 265 16.98 -8.78 4.93
N GLY A 266 17.60 -7.90 4.13
CA GLY A 266 17.02 -6.60 3.77
C GLY A 266 15.74 -6.72 2.94
N LEU A 267 15.70 -7.66 1.99
CA LEU A 267 14.50 -7.93 1.20
C LEU A 267 13.35 -8.41 2.10
N LEU A 268 13.65 -9.35 3.00
CA LEU A 268 12.69 -9.90 3.96
C LEU A 268 12.10 -8.82 4.86
N VAL A 269 12.95 -7.99 5.47
CA VAL A 269 12.53 -6.89 6.35
C VAL A 269 11.66 -5.88 5.59
N THR A 270 12.05 -5.54 4.35
CA THR A 270 11.25 -4.64 3.49
C THR A 270 9.87 -5.22 3.24
N MET A 271 9.78 -6.52 2.95
CA MET A 271 8.51 -7.19 2.72
C MET A 271 7.62 -7.18 3.96
N VAL A 272 8.19 -7.51 5.12
CA VAL A 272 7.46 -7.53 6.39
C VAL A 272 6.94 -6.14 6.73
N ILE A 273 7.77 -5.10 6.56
CA ILE A 273 7.36 -3.71 6.78
C ILE A 273 6.23 -3.31 5.83
N ALA A 274 6.33 -3.62 4.54
CA ALA A 274 5.30 -3.28 3.56
C ALA A 274 3.96 -3.95 3.86
N VAL A 275 3.98 -5.27 4.09
CA VAL A 275 2.77 -6.07 4.35
C VAL A 275 2.10 -5.63 5.65
N THR A 276 2.87 -5.54 6.73
CA THR A 276 2.37 -5.12 8.04
C THR A 276 1.85 -3.69 7.98
N GLY A 277 2.61 -2.79 7.34
CA GLY A 277 2.20 -1.41 7.10
C GLY A 277 0.86 -1.33 6.39
N ILE A 278 0.64 -2.09 5.31
CA ILE A 278 -0.64 -2.13 4.58
C ILE A 278 -1.75 -2.72 5.44
N ALA A 279 -1.51 -3.87 6.08
CA ALA A 279 -2.49 -4.60 6.88
C ALA A 279 -3.04 -3.77 8.04
N PHE A 280 -2.19 -2.99 8.71
CA PHE A 280 -2.62 -2.11 9.81
C PHE A 280 -3.06 -0.72 9.34
N SER A 281 -2.41 -0.12 8.35
CA SER A 281 -2.75 1.24 7.91
C SER A 281 -4.10 1.35 7.23
N LEU A 282 -4.57 0.29 6.55
CA LEU A 282 -5.87 0.27 5.89
C LEU A 282 -7.04 0.39 6.89
N PRO A 283 -7.21 -0.51 7.87
CA PRO A 283 -8.30 -0.40 8.84
C PRO A 283 -8.20 0.88 9.68
N ILE A 284 -7.00 1.23 10.16
CA ILE A 284 -6.80 2.45 10.96
C ILE A 284 -7.13 3.69 10.11
N GLY A 285 -6.67 3.73 8.86
CA GLY A 285 -6.94 4.81 7.93
C GLY A 285 -8.43 4.97 7.63
N ILE A 286 -9.17 3.87 7.43
CA ILE A 286 -10.63 3.91 7.26
C ILE A 286 -11.30 4.49 8.51
N VAL A 287 -10.94 4.01 9.70
CA VAL A 287 -11.52 4.51 10.96
C VAL A 287 -11.23 6.00 11.14
N LEU A 288 -10.01 6.46 10.87
CA LEU A 288 -9.63 7.87 10.95
C LEU A 288 -10.36 8.74 9.90
N ALA A 289 -10.51 8.24 8.67
CA ALA A 289 -11.23 8.95 7.61
C ALA A 289 -12.72 9.12 7.95
N LEU A 290 -13.34 8.08 8.49
CA LEU A 290 -14.72 8.14 8.99
C LEU A 290 -14.83 9.03 10.23
N GLY A 291 -13.87 8.93 11.15
CA GLY A 291 -13.77 9.78 12.34
C GLY A 291 -13.69 11.27 12.01
N ARG A 292 -12.90 11.65 10.98
CA ARG A 292 -12.80 13.03 10.48
C ARG A 292 -14.12 13.57 9.92
N ARG A 293 -15.00 12.71 9.39
CA ARG A 293 -16.36 13.08 8.90
C ARG A 293 -17.45 12.95 9.96
N SER A 294 -17.11 12.52 11.18
CA SER A 294 -18.07 12.34 12.25
C SER A 294 -18.72 13.66 12.68
N LYS A 295 -20.01 13.60 13.05
CA LYS A 295 -20.73 14.73 13.66
C LYS A 295 -20.28 15.00 15.10
N MET A 296 -19.58 14.06 15.75
CA MET A 296 -19.10 14.20 17.12
C MET A 296 -17.81 15.03 17.15
N PRO A 297 -17.77 16.18 17.85
CA PRO A 297 -16.65 17.12 17.77
C PRO A 297 -15.34 16.52 18.28
N ILE A 298 -15.38 15.73 19.36
CA ILE A 298 -14.18 15.09 19.95
C ILE A 298 -13.55 14.10 18.97
N VAL A 299 -14.35 13.17 18.41
CA VAL A 299 -13.85 12.15 17.47
C VAL A 299 -13.27 12.79 16.23
N ARG A 300 -13.95 13.82 15.70
CA ARG A 300 -13.45 14.61 14.57
C ARG A 300 -12.13 15.28 14.91
N PHE A 301 -12.03 15.92 16.07
CA PHE A 301 -10.84 16.66 16.50
C PHE A 301 -9.62 15.74 16.68
N VAL A 302 -9.79 14.62 17.39
CA VAL A 302 -8.72 13.62 17.58
C VAL A 302 -8.24 13.06 16.23
N SER A 303 -9.17 12.74 15.34
CA SER A 303 -8.83 12.24 13.99
C SER A 303 -8.07 13.28 13.17
N VAL A 304 -8.50 14.54 13.21
CA VAL A 304 -7.81 15.64 12.50
C VAL A 304 -6.41 15.85 13.05
N ILE A 305 -6.25 15.95 14.38
CA ILE A 305 -4.91 16.12 14.99
C ILE A 305 -3.99 14.98 14.58
N PHE A 306 -4.45 13.73 14.70
CA PHE A 306 -3.66 12.58 14.33
C PHE A 306 -3.21 12.67 12.86
N ILE A 307 -4.15 12.87 11.93
CA ILE A 307 -3.85 12.90 10.48
C ILE A 307 -2.88 14.04 10.14
N GLU A 308 -3.15 15.26 10.63
CA GLU A 308 -2.32 16.43 10.29
C GLU A 308 -0.93 16.35 10.95
N PHE A 309 -0.83 15.83 12.18
CA PHE A 309 0.45 15.61 12.84
C PHE A 309 1.33 14.62 12.07
N TRP A 310 0.81 13.41 11.80
CA TRP A 310 1.58 12.36 11.14
C TRP A 310 1.96 12.70 9.70
N ARG A 311 1.13 13.48 9.00
CA ARG A 311 1.45 13.98 7.66
C ARG A 311 2.42 15.15 7.68
N GLY A 312 2.48 15.91 8.78
CA GLY A 312 3.42 17.02 8.97
C GLY A 312 4.83 16.60 9.40
N VAL A 313 5.02 15.38 9.91
CA VAL A 313 6.32 14.87 10.38
C VAL A 313 6.98 14.00 9.32
N PRO A 314 8.27 14.19 8.97
CA PRO A 314 8.98 13.30 8.06
C PRO A 314 9.09 11.86 8.60
N LEU A 315 8.89 10.86 7.75
CA LEU A 315 9.00 9.44 8.15
C LEU A 315 10.39 9.11 8.73
N ILE A 316 11.45 9.71 8.19
CA ILE A 316 12.82 9.51 8.72
C ILE A 316 12.94 9.97 10.18
N THR A 317 12.28 11.06 10.56
CA THR A 317 12.25 11.54 11.94
C THR A 317 11.54 10.56 12.85
N VAL A 318 10.40 10.01 12.40
CA VAL A 318 9.66 8.97 13.15
C VAL A 318 10.54 7.74 13.37
N LEU A 319 11.18 7.25 12.31
CA LEU A 319 12.02 6.06 12.36
C LEU A 319 13.25 6.28 13.25
N PHE A 320 13.88 7.45 13.16
CA PHE A 320 15.02 7.83 14.00
C PHE A 320 14.61 7.99 15.47
N MET A 321 13.54 8.70 15.77
CA MET A 321 13.00 8.86 17.12
C MET A 321 12.68 7.50 17.75
N SER A 322 11.98 6.64 17.01
CA SER A 322 11.60 5.31 17.46
C SER A 322 12.81 4.38 17.65
N SER A 323 13.79 4.42 16.74
CA SER A 323 14.93 3.50 16.77
C SER A 323 16.05 3.94 17.71
N VAL A 324 16.30 5.24 17.82
CA VAL A 324 17.49 5.81 18.48
C VAL A 324 17.15 6.57 19.76
N MET A 325 16.11 7.42 19.75
CA MET A 325 15.80 8.25 20.92
C MET A 325 14.93 7.55 21.97
N LEU A 326 13.92 6.77 21.56
CA LEU A 326 13.03 6.07 22.49
C LEU A 326 13.78 5.19 23.51
N PRO A 327 14.82 4.40 23.13
CA PRO A 327 15.61 3.63 24.09
C PRO A 327 16.26 4.45 25.21
N LEU A 328 16.55 5.74 24.99
CA LEU A 328 17.17 6.60 26.00
C LEU A 328 16.22 6.99 27.14
N PHE A 329 14.91 6.86 26.91
CA PHE A 329 13.87 7.15 27.90
C PHE A 329 13.34 5.88 28.58
N LEU A 330 13.82 4.70 28.19
CA LEU A 330 13.42 3.43 28.77
C LEU A 330 14.36 3.03 29.91
N PRO A 331 13.86 2.40 30.99
CA PRO A 331 14.70 1.86 32.06
C PRO A 331 15.73 0.85 31.54
N GLU A 332 16.86 0.75 32.24
CA GLU A 332 17.89 -0.24 31.93
C GLU A 332 17.29 -1.67 31.92
N GLY A 333 17.55 -2.41 30.84
CA GLY A 333 17.03 -3.77 30.64
C GLY A 333 15.74 -3.88 29.81
N VAL A 334 15.00 -2.79 29.59
CA VAL A 334 13.83 -2.79 28.69
C VAL A 334 14.29 -2.51 27.26
N THR A 335 14.45 -3.56 26.46
CA THR A 335 14.77 -3.43 25.04
C THR A 335 13.58 -3.84 24.19
N PHE A 336 13.09 -2.92 23.37
CA PHE A 336 12.14 -3.25 22.32
C PHE A 336 12.89 -3.58 21.03
N ASP A 337 12.41 -4.61 20.36
CA ASP A 337 12.87 -5.02 19.05
C ASP A 337 12.89 -3.81 18.07
N LYS A 338 13.98 -3.71 17.29
CA LYS A 338 14.18 -2.59 16.35
C LYS A 338 13.15 -2.61 15.23
N LEU A 339 12.84 -3.81 14.72
CA LEU A 339 11.84 -4.00 13.68
C LEU A 339 10.46 -3.64 14.21
N LEU A 340 10.08 -4.09 15.42
CA LEU A 340 8.78 -3.76 16.01
C LEU A 340 8.56 -2.24 16.12
N ARG A 341 9.56 -1.52 16.61
CA ARG A 341 9.54 -0.06 16.72
C ARG A 341 9.41 0.65 15.37
N ALA A 342 10.07 0.13 14.34
CA ALA A 342 9.93 0.62 12.97
C ALA A 342 8.53 0.32 12.41
N LEU A 343 8.00 -0.89 12.62
CA LEU A 343 6.68 -1.32 12.18
C LEU A 343 5.56 -0.43 12.75
N VAL A 344 5.62 -0.14 14.04
CA VAL A 344 4.66 0.76 14.70
C VAL A 344 4.72 2.17 14.09
N GLY A 345 5.93 2.72 13.91
CA GLY A 345 6.12 4.03 13.29
C GLY A 345 5.59 4.09 11.84
N VAL A 346 5.91 3.07 11.03
CA VAL A 346 5.43 2.97 9.64
C VAL A 346 3.92 2.80 9.58
N ALA A 347 3.34 1.95 10.42
CA ALA A 347 1.89 1.71 10.44
C ALA A 347 1.11 2.98 10.79
N MET A 348 1.54 3.72 11.81
CA MET A 348 0.91 5.00 12.18
C MET A 348 1.04 6.03 11.08
N PHE A 349 2.24 6.21 10.51
CA PHE A 349 2.47 7.14 9.41
C PHE A 349 1.61 6.77 8.20
N ALA A 350 1.68 5.52 7.74
CA ALA A 350 0.92 5.04 6.60
C ALA A 350 -0.60 5.16 6.82
N SER A 351 -1.10 4.97 8.06
CA SER A 351 -2.52 5.11 8.37
C SER A 351 -3.05 6.52 8.13
N ALA A 352 -2.24 7.55 8.39
CA ALA A 352 -2.63 8.95 8.18
C ALA A 352 -2.75 9.29 6.68
N TYR A 353 -1.82 8.79 5.86
CA TYR A 353 -1.92 8.92 4.40
C TYR A 353 -3.10 8.11 3.84
N MET A 354 -3.29 6.90 4.35
CA MET A 354 -4.42 6.06 3.95
C MET A 354 -5.78 6.71 4.29
N ALA A 355 -5.88 7.38 5.44
CA ALA A 355 -7.09 8.12 5.81
C ALA A 355 -7.44 9.21 4.77
N GLU A 356 -6.44 9.91 4.25
CA GLU A 356 -6.65 10.94 3.23
C GLU A 356 -6.98 10.35 1.85
N VAL A 357 -6.39 9.21 1.49
CA VAL A 357 -6.76 8.47 0.28
C VAL A 357 -8.21 8.02 0.33
N VAL A 358 -8.64 7.42 1.45
CA VAL A 358 -10.02 6.99 1.66
C VAL A 358 -10.98 8.19 1.61
N ARG A 359 -10.62 9.29 2.28
CA ARG A 359 -11.39 10.54 2.24
C ARG A 359 -11.50 11.10 0.82
N GLY A 360 -10.40 11.13 0.07
CA GLY A 360 -10.36 11.58 -1.32
C GLY A 360 -11.22 10.71 -2.23
N GLY A 361 -11.16 9.39 -2.07
CA GLY A 361 -12.00 8.44 -2.80
C GLY A 361 -13.50 8.65 -2.52
N LEU A 362 -13.87 8.89 -1.27
CA LEU A 362 -15.25 9.19 -0.88
C LEU A 362 -15.76 10.53 -1.44
N GLN A 363 -14.87 11.53 -1.59
CA GLN A 363 -15.19 12.83 -2.17
C GLN A 363 -15.25 12.82 -3.70
N ALA A 364 -14.64 11.84 -4.35
CA ALA A 364 -14.68 11.69 -5.80
C ALA A 364 -16.05 11.25 -6.32
N ILE A 365 -16.95 10.76 -5.46
CA ILE A 365 -18.30 10.33 -5.83
C ILE A 365 -19.14 11.57 -6.20
N PRO A 366 -19.70 11.64 -7.43
CA PRO A 366 -20.52 12.77 -7.86
C PRO A 366 -21.75 12.97 -6.97
N LYS A 367 -22.12 14.24 -6.72
CA LYS A 367 -23.28 14.60 -5.88
C LYS A 367 -24.59 13.96 -6.35
N GLY A 368 -24.77 13.78 -7.67
CA GLY A 368 -25.96 13.15 -8.25
C GLY A 368 -26.20 11.71 -7.77
N GLN A 369 -25.17 10.98 -7.34
CA GLN A 369 -25.34 9.64 -6.74
C GLN A 369 -26.01 9.73 -5.37
N PHE A 370 -25.63 10.70 -4.55
CA PHE A 370 -26.27 10.95 -3.25
C PHE A 370 -27.70 11.47 -3.42
N GLU A 371 -27.92 12.40 -4.35
CA GLU A 371 -29.26 12.93 -4.66
C GLU A 371 -30.21 11.86 -5.19
N GLY A 372 -29.71 10.96 -6.06
CA GLY A 372 -30.47 9.82 -6.56
C GLY A 372 -30.85 8.83 -5.45
N ALA A 373 -29.93 8.53 -4.53
CA ALA A 373 -30.21 7.68 -3.37
C ALA A 373 -31.27 8.29 -2.45
N MET A 374 -31.18 9.59 -2.16
CA MET A 374 -32.19 10.32 -1.36
C MET A 374 -33.56 10.35 -2.06
N ALA A 375 -33.60 10.49 -3.39
CA ALA A 375 -34.85 10.45 -4.16
C ALA A 375 -35.53 9.07 -4.12
N LEU A 376 -34.76 8.00 -3.93
CA LEU A 376 -35.26 6.64 -3.73
C LEU A 376 -35.61 6.33 -2.26
N GLY A 377 -35.45 7.30 -1.34
CA GLY A 377 -35.71 7.11 0.09
C GLY A 377 -34.65 6.26 0.81
N LEU A 378 -33.47 6.10 0.22
CA LEU A 378 -32.33 5.45 0.90
C LEU A 378 -31.67 6.47 1.84
N ASN A 379 -31.63 6.12 3.13
CA ASN A 379 -31.05 6.94 4.22
C ASN A 379 -29.54 6.77 4.37
#